data_AF-A0A1Y5SLA2-F1
#
_entry.id   AF-A0A1Y5SLA2-F1
#
_cell.length_a   1.000
_cell.length_b   1.000
_cell.length_c   1.000
_cell.angle_alpha   90.00
_cell.angle_beta   90.00
_cell.angle_gamma   90.00
#
_symmetry.space_group_name_H-M   'P 1'
#
loop_
_entity.id
_entity.type
_entity.pdbx_description
1 polymer ?
#
loop_
_entity_poly.entity_id
_entity_poly.type
_entity_poly.pdbx_seq_one_letter_code
_entity_poly.pdbx_strand_id
1 'polypeptide(L)'
;MSFRKSLAAAATALIAGCSTASAATVYDAFSHTISGVAEHSLWFSGSESSNPPGATGAKSNHFLFENSVAGKGTFTVDGVLASLTGIVQNAGGQAFSILLNLVETSNPGAGHQKGTGLGDADSWTYYTLDSSKSNTLTSLSGLASYDITLDDAMYDAQFGIGANDKNAGLLGFSSWVILTETGACTSYSNCSSRTGDLNLLLTGGGGGSGTVPLPASIVLLPAALGMFGAVGIRRRRKS
;
A
#
# COMPACT_ATOMS: atom_id res chain seq x y z
N MET A 1 9.98 -66.48 22.75
CA MET A 1 8.79 -65.62 22.63
C MET A 1 9.11 -64.28 23.31
N SER A 2 9.58 -63.25 22.62
CA SER A 2 8.85 -62.32 21.72
C SER A 2 7.84 -61.46 22.49
N PHE A 3 8.20 -60.21 22.84
CA PHE A 3 7.71 -58.94 22.23
C PHE A 3 6.67 -58.27 23.15
N ARG A 4 6.59 -56.96 23.47
CA ARG A 4 7.23 -55.66 23.13
C ARG A 4 6.91 -54.71 24.32
N LYS A 5 7.87 -53.97 24.90
CA LYS A 5 8.36 -52.62 24.53
C LYS A 5 7.30 -51.49 24.56
N SER A 6 7.41 -50.67 25.61
CA SER A 6 7.49 -49.20 25.62
C SER A 6 6.36 -48.38 24.97
N LEU A 7 5.57 -47.68 25.80
CA LEU A 7 4.78 -46.53 25.36
C LEU A 7 4.95 -45.36 26.35
N ALA A 8 6.12 -44.73 26.29
CA ALA A 8 6.39 -43.44 26.92
C ALA A 8 7.24 -42.62 25.93
N ALA A 9 6.61 -42.13 24.85
CA ALA A 9 7.16 -41.12 23.96
C ALA A 9 6.07 -40.67 22.99
N ALA A 10 5.60 -39.44 23.14
CA ALA A 10 5.12 -38.52 22.09
C ALA A 10 4.05 -37.55 22.65
N ALA A 11 4.47 -36.61 23.50
CA ALA A 11 3.71 -35.38 23.76
C ALA A 11 4.64 -34.18 23.99
N THR A 12 5.85 -34.22 23.40
CA THR A 12 6.81 -33.11 23.48
C THR A 12 7.57 -33.05 22.17
N ALA A 13 6.88 -32.63 21.11
CA ALA A 13 7.49 -32.26 19.85
C ALA A 13 6.78 -30.99 19.34
N LEU A 14 7.55 -29.91 19.36
CA LEU A 14 7.30 -28.61 18.74
C LEU A 14 6.07 -27.83 19.24
N ILE A 15 6.23 -27.18 20.40
CA ILE A 15 5.94 -25.73 20.46
C ILE A 15 7.24 -25.03 20.06
N ALA A 16 7.67 -25.21 18.81
CA ALA A 16 8.59 -24.29 18.18
C ALA A 16 7.69 -23.23 17.58
N GLY A 17 7.80 -21.99 18.08
CA GLY A 17 6.96 -20.89 17.64
C GLY A 17 6.93 -20.82 16.13
N CYS A 18 5.76 -21.08 15.55
CA CYS A 18 5.41 -20.54 14.26
C CYS A 18 5.30 -19.01 14.43
N SER A 19 6.44 -18.33 14.53
CA SER A 19 6.54 -17.02 13.90
C SER A 19 6.51 -17.31 12.40
N THR A 20 5.29 -17.49 11.87
CA THR A 20 5.11 -17.38 10.43
C THR A 20 5.54 -15.97 10.11
N ALA A 21 6.78 -15.81 9.64
CA ALA A 21 7.15 -14.64 8.86
C ALA A 21 6.15 -14.65 7.71
N SER A 22 5.10 -13.83 7.81
CA SER A 22 4.18 -13.65 6.70
C SER A 22 5.05 -13.13 5.57
N ALA A 23 5.08 -13.85 4.45
CA ALA A 23 5.77 -13.32 3.28
C ALA A 23 5.18 -11.95 2.95
N ALA A 24 6.05 -11.01 2.57
CA ALA A 24 5.61 -9.69 2.14
C ALA A 24 4.57 -9.83 1.02
N THR A 25 3.44 -9.16 1.18
CA THR A 25 2.38 -9.12 0.17
C THR A 25 2.65 -7.97 -0.78
N VAL A 26 2.70 -8.28 -2.08
CA VAL A 26 3.01 -7.30 -3.13
C VAL A 26 1.75 -7.00 -3.94
N TYR A 27 1.44 -5.72 -4.07
CA TYR A 27 0.34 -5.18 -4.85
C TYR A 27 0.86 -4.35 -6.01
N ASP A 28 0.17 -4.47 -7.13
CA ASP A 28 0.31 -3.55 -8.24
C ASP A 28 -0.43 -2.25 -7.88
N ALA A 29 0.25 -1.11 -8.00
CA ALA A 29 -0.32 0.19 -7.70
C ALA A 29 -0.59 0.97 -8.99
N PHE A 30 -1.83 1.41 -9.16
CA PHE A 30 -2.28 2.19 -10.31
C PHE A 30 -2.79 3.55 -9.87
N SER A 31 -2.76 4.52 -10.79
CA SER A 31 -3.51 5.76 -10.64
C SER A 31 -4.97 5.45 -10.33
N HIS A 32 -5.56 6.14 -9.36
CA HIS A 32 -7.00 5.99 -9.15
C HIS A 32 -7.77 6.51 -10.38
N THR A 33 -9.00 6.03 -10.56
CA THR A 33 -9.80 6.30 -11.75
C THR A 33 -11.14 6.93 -11.39
N ILE A 34 -11.57 7.93 -12.17
CA ILE A 34 -12.94 8.44 -12.16
C ILE A 34 -13.61 8.01 -13.46
N SER A 35 -14.76 7.33 -13.34
CA SER A 35 -15.55 6.86 -14.50
C SER A 35 -14.73 6.02 -15.50
N GLY A 36 -13.80 5.21 -15.00
CA GLY A 36 -12.94 4.34 -15.81
C GLY A 36 -11.72 5.03 -16.45
N VAL A 37 -11.52 6.32 -16.19
CA VAL A 37 -10.36 7.09 -16.68
C VAL A 37 -9.45 7.40 -15.51
N ALA A 38 -8.17 7.09 -15.64
CA ALA A 38 -7.19 7.41 -14.59
C ALA A 38 -7.07 8.92 -14.40
N GLU A 39 -7.11 9.34 -13.14
CA GLU A 39 -7.14 10.75 -12.74
C GLU A 39 -5.79 11.22 -12.21
N HIS A 40 -5.26 10.59 -11.15
CA HIS A 40 -3.88 10.76 -10.70
C HIS A 40 -3.42 9.61 -9.82
N SER A 41 -2.11 9.47 -9.67
CA SER A 41 -1.47 8.76 -8.57
C SER A 41 -1.00 9.73 -7.49
N LEU A 42 -0.51 10.88 -7.93
CA LEU A 42 -0.10 12.01 -7.09
C LEU A 42 -0.68 13.28 -7.71
N TRP A 43 -1.28 14.15 -6.89
CA TRP A 43 -1.72 15.45 -7.32
C TRP A 43 -1.19 16.56 -6.42
N PHE A 44 -0.85 17.70 -7.02
CA PHE A 44 -0.38 18.90 -6.33
C PHE A 44 -1.53 19.90 -6.18
N SER A 45 -1.83 20.27 -4.95
CA SER A 45 -2.86 21.26 -4.64
C SER A 45 -2.40 22.70 -4.94
N GLY A 46 -3.38 23.61 -5.11
CA GLY A 46 -3.17 25.05 -5.30
C GLY A 46 -3.46 25.53 -6.72
N SER A 47 -3.06 26.78 -7.00
CA SER A 47 -3.21 27.46 -8.29
C SER A 47 -2.15 27.04 -9.30
N GLU A 48 -2.27 27.43 -10.57
CA GLU A 48 -1.27 27.05 -11.60
C GLU A 48 0.17 27.45 -11.25
N SER A 49 0.36 28.50 -10.44
CA SER A 49 1.66 28.91 -9.91
C SER A 49 2.28 27.94 -8.89
N SER A 50 1.50 27.01 -8.31
CA SER A 50 2.01 25.93 -7.46
C SER A 50 2.27 24.64 -8.24
N ASN A 51 2.03 24.62 -9.55
CA ASN A 51 2.30 23.45 -10.38
C ASN A 51 3.80 23.12 -10.36
N PRO A 52 4.16 21.83 -10.33
CA PRO A 52 5.55 21.43 -10.49
C PRO A 52 6.05 21.81 -11.89
N PRO A 53 7.35 22.14 -12.03
CA PRO A 53 7.94 22.52 -13.31
C PRO A 53 7.72 21.49 -14.42
N GLY A 54 7.61 21.96 -15.67
CA GLY A 54 7.45 21.12 -16.86
C GLY A 54 6.01 20.66 -17.14
N ALA A 55 5.08 20.87 -16.20
CA ALA A 55 3.70 20.49 -16.42
C ALA A 55 2.90 21.60 -17.11
N THR A 56 2.31 21.30 -18.27
CA THR A 56 1.47 22.21 -19.04
C THR A 56 0.20 21.50 -19.49
N GLY A 57 -0.82 22.25 -19.93
CA GLY A 57 -2.08 21.69 -20.43
C GLY A 57 -3.08 21.33 -19.32
N ALA A 58 -4.12 20.60 -19.71
CA ALA A 58 -5.17 20.16 -18.78
C ALA A 58 -4.60 19.19 -17.73
N LYS A 59 -4.93 19.40 -16.45
CA LYS A 59 -4.44 18.59 -15.32
C LYS A 59 -2.91 18.64 -15.12
N SER A 60 -2.29 19.79 -15.30
CA SER A 60 -0.84 20.01 -15.09
C SER A 60 -0.34 19.70 -13.67
N ASN A 61 -1.21 19.62 -12.69
CA ASN A 61 -0.87 19.17 -11.33
C ASN A 61 -1.07 17.67 -11.07
N HIS A 62 -1.50 16.88 -12.06
CA HIS A 62 -1.74 15.45 -11.90
C HIS A 62 -0.57 14.63 -12.45
N PHE A 63 -0.05 13.74 -11.62
CA PHE A 63 1.02 12.82 -11.94
C PHE A 63 0.46 11.41 -11.95
N LEU A 64 0.80 10.62 -12.96
CA LEU A 64 0.21 9.31 -13.20
C LEU A 64 1.30 8.24 -13.23
N PHE A 65 1.08 7.09 -12.60
CA PHE A 65 1.75 5.86 -13.03
C PHE A 65 1.42 5.64 -14.52
N GLU A 66 2.44 5.43 -15.36
CA GLU A 66 2.40 5.70 -16.80
C GLU A 66 1.15 5.16 -17.50
N ASN A 67 0.29 6.08 -17.92
CA ASN A 67 -1.08 5.83 -18.35
C ASN A 67 -1.18 5.48 -19.85
N SER A 68 -0.13 4.87 -20.43
CA SER A 68 -0.19 4.45 -21.84
C SER A 68 0.66 3.22 -22.23
N VAL A 69 1.70 2.81 -21.50
CA VAL A 69 2.33 1.47 -21.71
C VAL A 69 3.00 0.96 -20.42
N ALA A 70 2.50 -0.15 -19.88
CA ALA A 70 3.01 -0.93 -18.72
C ALA A 70 3.54 -0.14 -17.49
N GLY A 71 2.83 0.93 -17.07
CA GLY A 71 3.20 1.79 -15.94
C GLY A 71 2.36 1.54 -14.69
N LYS A 72 2.87 0.72 -13.77
CA LYS A 72 2.34 0.56 -12.40
C LYS A 72 3.45 0.78 -11.38
N GLY A 73 3.08 1.33 -10.23
CA GLY A 73 3.89 1.25 -9.03
C GLY A 73 3.81 -0.14 -8.39
N THR A 74 4.59 -0.33 -7.34
CA THR A 74 4.56 -1.51 -6.47
C THR A 74 4.32 -1.04 -5.04
N PHE A 75 3.24 -1.52 -4.44
CA PHE A 75 2.97 -1.34 -3.01
C PHE A 75 3.23 -2.67 -2.30
N THR A 76 4.14 -2.70 -1.34
CA THR A 76 4.52 -3.93 -0.61
C THR A 76 4.16 -3.76 0.86
N VAL A 77 3.56 -4.78 1.45
CA VAL A 77 3.22 -4.85 2.89
C VAL A 77 3.95 -6.04 3.50
N ASP A 78 4.80 -5.79 4.50
CA ASP A 78 5.61 -6.78 5.20
C ASP A 78 5.44 -6.61 6.72
N GLY A 79 4.39 -7.23 7.25
CA GLY A 79 3.98 -7.05 8.64
C GLY A 79 3.59 -5.59 8.90
N VAL A 80 4.28 -4.94 9.83
CA VAL A 80 4.05 -3.53 10.22
C VAL A 80 4.77 -2.53 9.30
N LEU A 81 5.48 -3.00 8.29
CA LEU A 81 6.18 -2.14 7.33
C LEU A 81 5.46 -2.17 5.99
N ALA A 82 5.45 -1.04 5.29
CA ALA A 82 5.02 -0.99 3.91
C ALA A 82 5.95 -0.10 3.07
N SER A 83 5.87 -0.24 1.76
CA SER A 83 6.61 0.64 0.84
C SER A 83 5.89 0.83 -0.48
N LEU A 84 5.91 2.04 -1.01
CA LEU A 84 5.48 2.36 -2.37
C LEU A 84 6.70 2.71 -3.21
N THR A 85 6.85 2.08 -4.36
CA THR A 85 7.84 2.46 -5.36
C THR A 85 7.24 2.51 -6.76
N GLY A 86 7.83 3.29 -7.66
CA GLY A 86 7.43 3.31 -9.07
C GLY A 86 7.90 4.56 -9.81
N ILE A 87 7.44 4.69 -11.05
CA ILE A 87 7.68 5.87 -11.88
C ILE A 87 6.34 6.53 -12.18
N VAL A 88 6.22 7.81 -11.79
CA VAL A 88 5.10 8.66 -12.16
C VAL A 88 5.54 9.69 -13.19
N GLN A 89 4.65 10.06 -14.09
CA GLN A 89 4.89 11.09 -15.09
C GLN A 89 3.93 12.26 -14.90
N ASN A 90 4.45 13.47 -15.08
CA ASN A 90 3.61 14.67 -15.15
C ASN A 90 2.96 14.80 -16.54
N ALA A 91 2.11 15.82 -16.72
CA ALA A 91 1.46 16.11 -17.99
C ALA A 91 2.43 16.42 -19.16
N GLY A 92 3.66 16.84 -18.86
CA GLY A 92 4.73 17.08 -19.84
C GLY A 92 5.52 15.82 -20.24
N GLY A 93 5.20 14.65 -19.66
CA GLY A 93 5.91 13.40 -19.88
C GLY A 93 7.23 13.29 -19.12
N GLN A 94 7.52 14.21 -18.20
CA GLN A 94 8.71 14.11 -17.34
C GLN A 94 8.47 13.08 -16.24
N ALA A 95 9.41 12.14 -16.15
CA ALA A 95 9.36 11.03 -15.21
C ALA A 95 10.00 11.39 -13.85
N PHE A 96 9.38 10.87 -12.79
CA PHE A 96 9.83 10.96 -11.42
C PHE A 96 9.74 9.58 -10.77
N SER A 97 10.78 9.18 -10.05
CA SER A 97 10.73 7.99 -9.21
C SER A 97 10.13 8.34 -7.86
N ILE A 98 9.06 7.64 -7.47
CA ILE A 98 8.49 7.75 -6.13
C ILE A 98 9.05 6.63 -5.23
N LEU A 99 9.40 6.99 -4.00
CA LEU A 99 9.80 6.07 -2.93
C LEU A 99 9.14 6.53 -1.63
N LEU A 100 8.29 5.68 -1.06
CA LEU A 100 7.77 5.84 0.29
C LEU A 100 8.11 4.60 1.11
N ASN A 101 8.57 4.82 2.32
CA ASN A 101 8.79 3.83 3.35
C ASN A 101 7.83 4.15 4.49
N LEU A 102 7.05 3.15 4.88
CA LEU A 102 5.88 3.32 5.73
C LEU A 102 5.99 2.37 6.93
N VAL A 103 5.49 2.82 8.08
CA VAL A 103 5.35 2.03 9.30
C VAL A 103 3.91 2.13 9.78
N GLU A 104 3.33 0.99 10.11
CA GLU A 104 1.97 0.90 10.63
C GLU A 104 1.83 1.76 11.90
N THR A 105 0.72 2.47 11.99
CA THR A 105 0.35 3.31 13.12
C THR A 105 -1.08 3.01 13.54
N SER A 106 -1.35 3.13 14.82
CA SER A 106 -2.73 3.07 15.34
C SER A 106 -3.46 4.41 15.24
N ASN A 107 -2.74 5.47 14.88
CA ASN A 107 -3.30 6.81 14.73
C ASN A 107 -3.83 6.96 13.30
N PRO A 108 -5.13 7.21 13.12
CA PRO A 108 -5.70 7.49 11.83
C PRO A 108 -5.84 9.00 11.67
N GLY A 109 -4.86 9.85 12.03
CA GLY A 109 -4.95 11.33 11.95
C GLY A 109 -6.22 12.02 12.53
N ALA A 110 -6.29 13.35 12.46
CA ALA A 110 -7.46 14.13 12.91
C ALA A 110 -8.47 14.44 11.77
N GLY A 111 -7.99 14.47 10.53
CA GLY A 111 -8.72 14.77 9.32
C GLY A 111 -9.32 13.54 8.63
N HIS A 112 -9.16 12.34 9.19
CA HIS A 112 -9.77 11.15 8.62
C HIS A 112 -11.28 11.22 8.75
N GLN A 113 -11.89 11.72 7.68
CA GLN A 113 -13.29 11.51 7.45
C GLN A 113 -13.41 10.13 6.84
N LYS A 114 -14.21 9.27 7.50
CA LYS A 114 -14.91 8.19 6.81
C LYS A 114 -15.44 8.86 5.54
N GLY A 115 -14.92 8.48 4.38
CA GLY A 115 -15.27 9.10 3.10
C GLY A 115 -16.78 9.06 2.89
N THR A 116 -17.27 9.46 1.73
CA THR A 116 -18.71 9.62 1.40
C THR A 116 -19.63 8.38 1.60
N GLY A 117 -19.17 7.33 2.30
CA GLY A 117 -19.84 6.09 2.64
C GLY A 117 -19.25 4.90 1.88
N LEU A 118 -18.21 5.14 1.07
CA LEU A 118 -17.72 4.17 0.09
C LEU A 118 -16.73 3.15 0.67
N GLY A 119 -16.20 3.36 1.88
CA GLY A 119 -15.20 2.48 2.48
C GLY A 119 -15.49 2.11 3.94
N ASP A 120 -14.99 0.95 4.34
CA ASP A 120 -15.08 0.44 5.71
C ASP A 120 -13.84 0.84 6.51
N ALA A 121 -13.85 2.08 7.02
CA ALA A 121 -12.73 2.66 7.77
C ALA A 121 -12.29 1.84 8.99
N ASP A 122 -13.21 1.08 9.59
CA ASP A 122 -12.93 0.23 10.75
C ASP A 122 -12.06 -0.99 10.38
N SER A 123 -11.94 -1.30 9.08
CA SER A 123 -11.13 -2.39 8.53
C SER A 123 -9.80 -1.92 7.93
N TRP A 124 -9.53 -0.62 7.93
CA TRP A 124 -8.32 -0.07 7.32
C TRP A 124 -7.10 -0.24 8.22
N THR A 125 -5.95 -0.32 7.58
CA THR A 125 -4.65 -0.19 8.21
C THR A 125 -4.11 1.20 7.94
N TYR A 126 -3.54 1.83 8.96
CA TYR A 126 -2.96 3.16 8.86
C TYR A 126 -1.45 3.09 8.91
N TYR A 127 -0.80 3.96 8.17
CA TYR A 127 0.65 4.04 8.06
C TYR A 127 1.10 5.48 8.19
N THR A 128 2.23 5.67 8.87
CA THR A 128 2.99 6.92 8.81
C THR A 128 4.30 6.69 8.04
N LEU A 129 5.02 7.75 7.68
CA LEU A 129 6.31 7.61 7.02
C LEU A 129 7.40 7.18 8.01
N ASP A 130 8.24 6.24 7.58
CA ASP A 130 9.44 5.83 8.31
C ASP A 130 10.44 6.98 8.30
N SER A 131 10.49 7.77 9.38
CA SER A 131 11.40 8.91 9.53
C SER A 131 12.88 8.52 9.54
N SER A 132 13.21 7.24 9.71
CA SER A 132 14.59 6.75 9.62
C SER A 132 15.06 6.47 8.19
N LYS A 133 14.16 6.56 7.21
CA LYS A 133 14.43 6.31 5.79
C LYS A 133 14.03 7.52 4.95
N SER A 134 14.57 7.57 3.74
CA SER A 134 14.19 8.59 2.75
C SER A 134 12.79 8.32 2.20
N ASN A 135 12.04 9.39 2.00
CA ASN A 135 10.72 9.39 1.38
C ASN A 135 10.71 10.50 0.34
N THR A 136 10.66 10.17 -0.95
CA THR A 136 11.06 11.11 -2.00
C THR A 136 10.25 10.96 -3.28
N LEU A 137 10.11 12.07 -4.00
CA LEU A 137 9.78 12.12 -5.42
C LEU A 137 11.01 12.63 -6.18
N THR A 138 11.79 11.74 -6.77
CA THR A 138 13.07 12.08 -7.40
C THR A 138 12.90 12.31 -8.89
N SER A 139 13.27 13.48 -9.40
CA SER A 139 13.22 13.76 -10.84
C SER A 139 14.22 12.89 -11.60
N LEU A 140 13.78 12.31 -12.71
CA LEU A 140 14.64 11.58 -13.65
C LEU A 140 15.09 12.47 -14.83
N SER A 141 14.74 13.77 -14.83
CA SER A 141 14.84 14.64 -16.01
C SER A 141 15.38 16.06 -15.74
N GLY A 142 16.27 16.23 -14.75
CA GLY A 142 16.90 17.53 -14.45
C GLY A 142 15.96 18.58 -13.86
N LEU A 143 14.73 18.20 -13.50
CA LEU A 143 13.81 19.02 -12.70
C LEU A 143 14.13 18.88 -11.20
N ALA A 144 13.49 19.70 -10.37
CA ALA A 144 13.58 19.58 -8.92
C ALA A 144 13.07 18.22 -8.43
N SER A 145 13.77 17.65 -7.45
CA SER A 145 13.29 16.49 -6.69
C SER A 145 12.57 16.99 -5.43
N TYR A 146 11.90 16.10 -4.70
CA TYR A 146 11.15 16.47 -3.50
C TYR A 146 11.35 15.46 -2.39
N ASP A 147 11.48 15.95 -1.16
CA ASP A 147 11.22 15.18 0.04
C ASP A 147 9.72 15.16 0.30
N ILE A 148 9.19 14.00 0.67
CA ILE A 148 7.78 13.78 0.97
C ILE A 148 7.65 13.59 2.48
N THR A 149 6.77 14.39 3.09
CA THR A 149 6.25 14.14 4.45
C THR A 149 4.75 13.95 4.38
N LEU A 150 4.17 13.34 5.41
CA LEU A 150 2.72 13.38 5.58
C LEU A 150 2.35 14.70 6.26
N ASP A 151 1.14 15.16 6.02
CA ASP A 151 0.52 16.16 6.88
C ASP A 151 -0.03 15.45 8.13
N ASP A 152 0.89 14.97 8.96
CA ASP A 152 0.68 14.05 10.09
C ASP A 152 -0.31 14.57 11.15
N ALA A 153 -0.49 15.89 11.24
CA ALA A 153 -1.48 16.52 12.08
C ALA A 153 -2.92 16.24 11.61
N MET A 154 -3.13 15.97 10.33
CA MET A 154 -4.46 15.75 9.75
C MET A 154 -4.62 14.38 9.08
N TYR A 155 -3.63 13.82 8.41
CA TYR A 155 -3.80 12.64 7.56
C TYR A 155 -2.59 11.70 7.64
N ASP A 156 -2.75 10.57 8.34
CA ASP A 156 -1.88 9.42 8.13
C ASP A 156 -2.32 8.68 6.85
N ALA A 157 -1.44 7.86 6.28
CA ALA A 157 -1.77 7.13 5.07
C ALA A 157 -2.74 5.97 5.39
N GLN A 158 -3.80 5.83 4.61
CA GLN A 158 -4.82 4.81 4.78
C GLN A 158 -4.72 3.73 3.69
N PHE A 159 -4.80 2.47 4.10
CA PHE A 159 -4.75 1.31 3.24
C PHE A 159 -5.90 0.36 3.57
N GLY A 160 -6.68 -0.03 2.55
CA GLY A 160 -7.81 -0.93 2.75
C GLY A 160 -8.88 -0.80 1.66
N ILE A 161 -9.96 -1.56 1.82
CA ILE A 161 -11.06 -1.55 0.84
C ILE A 161 -11.80 -0.21 0.92
N GLY A 162 -11.86 0.51 -0.20
CA GLY A 162 -12.44 1.84 -0.30
C GLY A 162 -11.58 2.95 0.27
N ALA A 163 -10.33 2.67 0.67
CA ALA A 163 -9.42 3.67 1.25
C ALA A 163 -9.00 4.77 0.26
N ASN A 164 -9.32 4.64 -1.02
CA ASN A 164 -9.11 5.70 -2.02
C ASN A 164 -10.29 6.70 -2.14
N ASP A 165 -11.40 6.49 -1.41
CA ASP A 165 -12.64 7.28 -1.42
C ASP A 165 -13.29 7.47 -2.82
N LYS A 166 -12.88 6.69 -3.82
CA LYS A 166 -13.41 6.79 -5.20
C LYS A 166 -14.01 5.49 -5.70
N ASN A 167 -13.53 4.34 -5.24
CA ASN A 167 -14.02 3.04 -5.67
C ASN A 167 -14.41 2.18 -4.48
N ALA A 168 -15.71 2.18 -4.15
CA ALA A 168 -16.25 1.28 -3.15
C ALA A 168 -15.95 -0.19 -3.52
N GLY A 169 -15.46 -0.96 -2.56
CA GLY A 169 -15.19 -2.39 -2.74
C GLY A 169 -13.84 -2.75 -3.39
N LEU A 170 -13.02 -1.76 -3.82
CA LEU A 170 -11.66 -2.02 -4.30
C LEU A 170 -10.62 -1.66 -3.25
N LEU A 171 -9.50 -2.39 -3.25
CA LEU A 171 -8.38 -2.08 -2.38
C LEU A 171 -7.71 -0.78 -2.82
N GLY A 172 -7.50 0.15 -1.89
CA GLY A 172 -6.92 1.45 -2.17
C GLY A 172 -5.84 1.83 -1.17
N PHE A 173 -5.07 2.84 -1.56
CA PHE A 173 -4.16 3.58 -0.70
C PHE A 173 -4.40 5.07 -0.92
N SER A 174 -4.51 5.84 0.16
CA SER A 174 -4.64 7.29 0.06
C SER A 174 -3.87 7.99 1.19
N SER A 175 -3.35 9.17 0.92
CA SER A 175 -2.76 10.05 1.93
C SER A 175 -2.73 11.48 1.44
N TRP A 176 -2.79 12.44 2.37
CA TRP A 176 -2.34 13.80 2.09
C TRP A 176 -0.83 13.90 2.34
N VAL A 177 -0.13 14.65 1.49
CA VAL A 177 1.33 14.77 1.53
C VAL A 177 1.78 16.21 1.39
N ILE A 178 2.94 16.49 1.96
CA ILE A 178 3.70 17.72 1.75
C ILE A 178 4.95 17.36 0.96
N LEU A 179 5.18 18.03 -0.17
CA LEU A 179 6.32 17.87 -1.06
C LEU A 179 7.19 19.12 -0.98
N THR A 180 8.43 18.94 -0.51
CA THR A 180 9.39 20.03 -0.35
C THR A 180 10.56 19.83 -1.32
N GLU A 181 10.84 20.81 -2.17
CA GLU A 181 11.90 20.72 -3.18
C GLU A 181 13.29 20.44 -2.58
N THR A 182 14.04 19.53 -3.21
CA THR A 182 15.42 19.16 -2.85
C THR A 182 16.39 19.42 -4.00
N GLY A 183 17.57 19.96 -3.65
CA GLY A 183 18.66 20.25 -4.60
C GLY A 183 18.41 21.48 -5.48
N ALA A 184 19.31 22.47 -5.38
CA ALA A 184 19.23 23.87 -5.87
C ALA A 184 18.63 24.91 -4.90
N CYS A 185 18.26 24.50 -3.70
CA CYS A 185 18.05 25.42 -2.58
C CYS A 185 19.38 25.77 -1.91
N THR A 186 20.07 26.83 -2.35
CA THR A 186 21.26 27.33 -1.63
C THR A 186 20.89 28.18 -0.41
N SER A 187 19.63 28.59 -0.29
CA SER A 187 19.04 29.22 0.89
C SER A 187 17.60 28.73 1.07
N TYR A 188 17.20 28.43 2.31
CA TYR A 188 15.85 27.97 2.70
C TYR A 188 14.70 28.90 2.25
N SER A 189 15.01 30.10 1.75
CA SER A 189 14.05 31.09 1.23
C SER A 189 13.50 30.79 -0.17
N ASN A 190 14.08 29.83 -0.90
CA ASN A 190 13.74 29.59 -2.32
C ASN A 190 13.13 28.19 -2.56
N CYS A 191 13.04 27.35 -1.53
CA CYS A 191 12.40 26.04 -1.66
C CYS A 191 10.88 26.22 -1.64
N SER A 192 10.22 25.76 -2.70
CA SER A 192 8.76 25.72 -2.70
C SER A 192 8.30 24.45 -2.01
N SER A 193 7.48 24.61 -0.96
CA SER A 193 6.72 23.51 -0.35
C SER A 193 5.32 23.49 -0.94
N ARG A 194 4.81 22.30 -1.26
CA ARG A 194 3.51 22.07 -1.88
C ARG A 194 2.77 21.00 -1.11
N THR A 195 1.46 21.14 -1.00
CA THR A 195 0.58 20.10 -0.48
C THR A 195 -0.05 19.32 -1.62
N GLY A 196 -0.45 18.08 -1.39
CA GLY A 196 -1.03 17.22 -2.42
C GLY A 196 -1.67 15.96 -1.86
N ASP A 197 -2.27 15.15 -2.73
CA ASP A 197 -2.77 13.83 -2.37
C ASP A 197 -2.07 12.74 -3.18
N LEU A 198 -1.78 11.63 -2.49
CA LEU A 198 -1.45 10.36 -3.09
C LEU A 198 -2.71 9.52 -3.06
N ASN A 199 -3.15 9.02 -4.21
CA ASN A 199 -4.41 8.28 -4.27
C ASN A 199 -4.37 7.17 -5.32
N LEU A 200 -4.40 5.92 -4.86
CA LEU A 200 -4.02 4.74 -5.63
C LEU A 200 -5.11 3.67 -5.60
N LEU A 201 -5.24 2.95 -6.72
CA LEU A 201 -5.92 1.67 -6.79
C LEU A 201 -4.87 0.56 -6.67
N LEU A 202 -5.13 -0.44 -5.82
CA LEU A 202 -4.24 -1.57 -5.61
C LEU A 202 -4.88 -2.86 -6.09
N THR A 203 -4.13 -3.69 -6.82
CA THR A 203 -4.56 -5.04 -7.21
C THR A 203 -3.53 -6.08 -6.82
N GLY A 204 -3.96 -7.31 -6.50
CA GLY A 204 -3.04 -8.40 -6.17
C GLY A 204 -2.00 -8.62 -7.28
N GLY A 205 -0.72 -8.66 -6.92
CA GLY A 205 0.39 -8.84 -7.86
C GLY A 205 0.36 -10.23 -8.50
N GLY A 206 -0.35 -10.38 -9.62
CA GLY A 206 -0.49 -11.68 -10.29
C GLY A 206 -1.35 -11.69 -11.56
N GLY A 207 -1.67 -10.54 -12.15
CA GLY A 207 -2.42 -10.47 -13.42
C GLY A 207 -3.87 -10.99 -13.35
N GLY A 208 -4.40 -11.24 -12.15
CA GLY A 208 -5.76 -11.69 -11.93
C GLY A 208 -6.58 -10.60 -11.24
N SER A 209 -7.73 -10.25 -11.85
CA SER A 209 -8.96 -9.74 -11.21
C SER A 209 -8.80 -9.42 -9.73
N GLY A 210 -8.77 -8.11 -9.39
CA GLY A 210 -8.50 -7.45 -8.09
C GLY A 210 -9.09 -8.08 -6.83
N THR A 211 -8.74 -9.33 -6.58
CA THR A 211 -9.09 -10.10 -5.41
C THR A 211 -7.88 -10.08 -4.50
N VAL A 212 -8.11 -9.53 -3.31
CA VAL A 212 -7.13 -9.45 -2.24
C VAL A 212 -6.58 -10.87 -1.98
N PRO A 213 -5.25 -11.08 -1.92
CA PRO A 213 -4.71 -12.32 -1.42
C PRO A 213 -5.22 -12.51 0.02
N LEU A 214 -6.13 -13.47 0.21
CA LEU A 214 -6.59 -13.81 1.56
C LEU A 214 -5.37 -14.31 2.35
N PRO A 215 -5.21 -13.91 3.62
CA PRO A 215 -4.12 -14.40 4.45
C PRO A 215 -4.12 -15.93 4.44
N ALA A 216 -2.93 -16.54 4.37
CA ALA A 216 -2.74 -17.99 4.21
C ALA A 216 -3.50 -18.82 5.27
N SER A 217 -3.85 -18.22 6.41
CA SER A 217 -4.72 -18.80 7.44
C SER A 217 -6.11 -19.21 6.92
N ILE A 218 -6.70 -18.47 5.98
CA ILE A 218 -8.00 -18.79 5.39
C ILE A 218 -7.89 -19.95 4.39
N VAL A 219 -6.77 -20.03 3.66
CA VAL A 219 -6.50 -21.13 2.71
C VAL A 219 -6.25 -22.46 3.44
N LEU A 220 -5.82 -22.43 4.70
CA LEU A 220 -5.58 -23.62 5.52
C LEU A 220 -6.83 -24.15 6.25
N LEU A 221 -7.92 -23.38 6.32
CA LEU A 221 -9.17 -23.83 6.96
C LEU A 221 -9.74 -25.13 6.34
N PRO A 222 -9.80 -25.29 5.00
CA PRO A 222 -10.26 -26.53 4.38
C PRO A 222 -9.39 -27.74 4.70
N ALA A 223 -8.07 -27.55 4.80
CA ALA A 223 -7.14 -28.62 5.16
C ALA A 223 -7.30 -29.05 6.62
N ALA A 224 -7.48 -28.08 7.54
CA ALA A 224 -7.76 -28.36 8.94
C ALA A 224 -9.11 -29.08 9.12
N LEU A 225 -10.17 -28.61 8.46
CA LEU A 225 -11.50 -29.24 8.50
C LEU A 225 -11.50 -30.65 7.88
N GLY A 226 -10.76 -30.85 6.79
CA GLY A 226 -10.57 -32.17 6.17
C GLY A 226 -9.89 -33.18 7.09
N MET A 227 -8.89 -32.75 7.87
CA MET A 227 -8.23 -33.61 8.86
C MET A 227 -9.16 -33.97 10.03
N PHE A 228 -9.97 -33.02 10.54
CA PHE A 228 -10.96 -33.33 11.59
C PHE A 228 -12.08 -34.26 11.09
N GLY A 229 -12.54 -34.09 9.85
CA GLY A 229 -13.53 -34.97 9.22
C GLY A 229 -13.02 -36.40 9.05
N ALA A 230 -11.78 -36.59 8.62
CA ALA A 230 -11.17 -37.92 8.44
C ALA A 230 -10.99 -38.67 9.78
N VAL A 231 -10.67 -37.95 10.87
CA VAL A 231 -10.57 -38.52 12.22
C VAL A 231 -11.96 -38.91 12.77
N GLY A 232 -12.99 -38.10 12.49
CA GLY A 232 -14.38 -38.42 12.84
C GLY A 232 -14.94 -39.65 12.12
N ILE A 233 -14.65 -39.79 10.82
CA ILE A 233 -15.10 -40.93 10.01
C ILE A 233 -14.39 -42.24 10.41
N ARG A 234 -13.10 -42.17 10.78
CA ARG A 234 -12.37 -43.36 11.29
C ARG A 234 -12.90 -43.86 12.63
N ARG A 235 -13.41 -42.98 13.52
CA ARG A 235 -14.02 -43.39 14.80
C ARG A 235 -15.36 -44.10 14.62
N ARG A 236 -16.19 -43.69 13.65
CA ARG A 236 -17.50 -44.33 13.40
C ARG A 236 -17.43 -45.71 12.75
N ARG A 237 -16.31 -46.09 12.14
CA ARG A 237 -16.11 -47.43 11.55
C ARG A 237 -15.55 -48.48 12.53
N LYS A 238 -15.32 -48.11 13.79
CA LYS A 238 -14.81 -49.00 14.85
C LYS A 238 -15.81 -49.22 15.99
N SER A 239 -17.07 -48.80 15.82
CA SER A 239 -18.16 -49.10 16.75
C SER A 239 -19.21 -49.96 16.08
#